data_AF-A0A1H7SQ66-F1
#
_entry.id   AF-A0A1H7SQ66-F1
#
_cell.length_a   1.000
_cell.length_b   1.000
_cell.length_c   1.000
_cell.angle_alpha   90.00
_cell.angle_beta   90.00
_cell.angle_gamma   90.00
#
_symmetry.space_group_name_H-M   'P 1'
#
loop_
_entity.id
_entity.type
_entity.pdbx_description
1 polymer ?
#
loop_
_entity_poly.entity_id
_entity_poly.type
_entity_poly.pdbx_seq_one_letter_code
_entity_poly.pdbx_strand_id
1 'polypeptide(L)'
;MFGGYEAKYSRAPFYRNTALYSEREMRDLWHYRLSLSDADRELLVAHLFEVIGQDFDYRFLTQNCASRIARTLKLVVEKDLTPGNAPWVAPETLVRAIGEAVVDGKPLLKGTEHAPSRRLQTEWRYQALAAQEQQAARAVWPAVDTLDLEAAAYRELPARRRAAVLDTLLGHAAFLKQTGDEPGLAERERQLLQARLRLPTGSEPLEPGDQVPLHEATPPARVSVAGIHNDELGGAARVTLRPLQYDLLDSNATRMPNAALEIGRTEVDIGDDGPQLRRLTLFHVTNLHARSVPLPALPDVAWHASAGIERGRLECQRCLEGHATLLAGKSQRLGRHLPFAIIGGRLRSERHQAGPVAPMAQLGVLSSWSAHQRSLLQVTHVDAFKGEAGRRTRWQFQHRLALGKALDLRAGLEGDDEAHEVSLGVSWYY
;
A
#
# COMPACT_ATOMS: atom_id res chain seq x y z
N MET A 1 15.19 -14.26 3.19
CA MET A 1 16.34 -13.66 3.95
C MET A 1 17.57 -14.52 3.72
N PHE A 2 17.44 -15.81 3.99
CA PHE A 2 18.17 -16.90 3.34
C PHE A 2 17.60 -17.09 1.91
N GLY A 3 18.44 -17.50 0.95
CA GLY A 3 18.15 -17.61 -0.50
C GLY A 3 17.24 -18.79 -0.88
N GLY A 4 17.41 -19.36 -2.08
CA GLY A 4 16.67 -20.56 -2.55
C GLY A 4 15.82 -20.35 -3.81
N TYR A 5 15.91 -19.19 -4.45
CA TYR A 5 15.27 -18.92 -5.73
C TYR A 5 16.34 -18.87 -6.81
N GLU A 6 16.14 -19.59 -7.91
CA GLU A 6 16.90 -19.41 -9.14
C GLU A 6 16.45 -18.09 -9.78
N ALA A 7 17.40 -17.17 -9.95
CA ALA A 7 17.14 -15.92 -10.65
C ALA A 7 18.10 -15.82 -11.84
N LYS A 8 17.54 -15.43 -12.97
CA LYS A 8 18.24 -15.32 -14.25
C LYS A 8 17.78 -14.11 -15.04
N TYR A 9 18.67 -13.56 -15.85
CA TYR A 9 18.28 -12.60 -16.87
C TYR A 9 17.55 -13.33 -17.98
N SER A 10 16.39 -12.80 -18.37
CA SER A 10 15.58 -13.35 -19.46
C SER A 10 15.17 -12.27 -20.43
N ARG A 11 14.95 -12.67 -21.69
CA ARG A 11 14.46 -11.78 -22.75
C ARG A 11 13.00 -12.06 -23.00
N ALA A 12 12.17 -11.03 -22.86
CA ALA A 12 10.78 -11.05 -23.27
C ALA A 12 10.48 -9.81 -24.12
N PRO A 13 9.60 -9.90 -25.13
CA PRO A 13 9.12 -8.71 -25.82
C PRO A 13 8.49 -7.73 -24.83
N PHE A 14 8.87 -6.46 -24.91
CA PHE A 14 8.43 -5.42 -23.98
C PHE A 14 6.90 -5.38 -23.82
N TYR A 15 6.16 -5.40 -24.94
CA TYR A 15 4.69 -5.37 -24.94
C TYR A 15 4.03 -6.53 -24.18
N ARG A 16 4.71 -7.70 -24.09
CA ARG A 16 4.18 -8.85 -23.33
C ARG A 16 4.21 -8.58 -21.84
N ASN A 17 5.26 -7.94 -21.33
CA ASN A 17 5.36 -7.59 -19.91
C ASN A 17 4.36 -6.49 -19.55
N THR A 18 4.17 -5.50 -20.43
CA THR A 18 3.13 -4.48 -20.24
C THR A 18 1.75 -5.14 -20.16
N ALA A 19 1.36 -5.95 -21.15
CA ALA A 19 0.06 -6.65 -21.12
C ALA A 19 -0.07 -7.60 -19.91
N LEU A 20 0.98 -8.33 -19.57
CA LEU A 20 1.00 -9.19 -18.39
C LEU A 20 0.69 -8.40 -17.12
N TYR A 21 1.43 -7.33 -16.85
CA TYR A 21 1.27 -6.61 -15.59
C TYR A 21 0.04 -5.70 -15.57
N SER A 22 -0.21 -4.92 -16.63
CA SER A 22 -1.29 -3.93 -16.65
C SER A 22 -2.66 -4.51 -16.98
N GLU A 23 -2.73 -5.50 -17.88
CA GLU A 23 -4.01 -6.09 -18.34
C GLU A 23 -4.37 -7.36 -17.57
N ARG A 24 -3.38 -8.22 -17.23
CA ARG A 24 -3.66 -9.47 -16.52
C ARG A 24 -3.53 -9.35 -15.01
N GLU A 25 -2.42 -8.81 -14.51
CA GLU A 25 -2.19 -8.68 -13.07
C GLU A 25 -2.81 -7.43 -12.44
N MET A 26 -3.39 -6.53 -13.26
CA MET A 26 -4.06 -5.31 -12.81
C MET A 26 -3.14 -4.37 -12.00
N ARG A 27 -1.85 -4.36 -12.35
CA ARG A 27 -0.79 -3.57 -11.72
C ARG A 27 -0.43 -2.36 -12.57
N ASP A 28 -0.37 -1.21 -11.92
CA ASP A 28 0.08 0.03 -12.55
C ASP A 28 1.59 -0.05 -12.80
N LEU A 29 2.03 0.50 -13.93
CA LEU A 29 3.42 0.48 -14.35
C LEU A 29 3.95 1.89 -14.58
N TRP A 30 5.24 2.07 -14.30
CA TRP A 30 5.97 3.29 -14.64
C TRP A 30 7.18 2.96 -15.49
N HIS A 31 7.31 3.64 -16.63
CA HIS A 31 8.51 3.58 -17.46
C HIS A 31 9.43 4.75 -17.08
N TYR A 32 10.67 4.42 -16.74
CA TYR A 32 11.71 5.40 -16.44
C TYR A 32 12.66 5.46 -17.63
N ARG A 33 12.61 6.56 -18.38
CA ARG A 33 13.47 6.74 -19.56
C ARG A 33 14.79 7.34 -19.12
N LEU A 34 15.89 6.65 -19.36
CA LEU A 34 17.22 7.13 -19.03
C LEU A 34 17.81 7.98 -20.17
N SER A 35 18.62 8.98 -19.83
CA SER A 35 19.36 9.85 -20.75
C SER A 35 20.78 9.36 -20.96
N LEU A 36 20.92 8.15 -21.52
CA LEU A 36 22.23 7.53 -21.81
C LEU A 36 22.76 7.95 -23.19
N SER A 37 24.09 7.99 -23.34
CA SER A 37 24.72 8.13 -24.65
C SER A 37 24.50 6.88 -25.52
N ASP A 38 24.74 6.97 -26.83
CA ASP A 38 24.63 5.80 -27.70
C ASP A 38 25.65 4.72 -27.32
N ALA A 39 26.88 5.12 -26.96
CA ALA A 39 27.93 4.21 -26.51
C ALA A 39 27.55 3.48 -25.21
N ASP A 40 27.02 4.21 -24.22
CA ASP A 40 26.55 3.62 -22.96
C ASP A 40 25.38 2.65 -23.19
N ARG A 41 24.45 3.03 -24.05
CA ARG A 41 23.31 2.16 -24.41
C ARG A 41 23.81 0.88 -25.06
N GLU A 42 24.75 0.96 -26.01
CA GLU A 42 25.32 -0.21 -26.67
C GLU A 42 26.07 -1.10 -25.68
N LEU A 43 26.85 -0.53 -24.76
CA LEU A 43 27.55 -1.27 -23.72
C LEU A 43 26.58 -2.02 -22.80
N LEU A 44 25.49 -1.37 -22.37
CA LEU A 44 24.46 -2.03 -21.55
C LEU A 44 23.78 -3.17 -22.31
N VAL A 45 23.46 -2.98 -23.59
CA VAL A 45 22.83 -4.03 -24.41
C VAL A 45 23.79 -5.21 -24.61
N ALA A 46 25.06 -4.94 -24.89
CA ALA A 46 26.08 -5.97 -25.04
C ALA A 46 26.27 -6.76 -23.74
N HIS A 47 26.35 -6.07 -22.59
CA HIS A 47 26.44 -6.73 -21.29
C HIS A 47 25.19 -7.57 -20.98
N LEU A 48 23.99 -7.04 -21.22
CA LEU A 48 22.74 -7.79 -21.03
C LEU A 48 22.70 -9.04 -21.92
N PHE A 49 23.23 -8.97 -23.15
CA PHE A 49 23.35 -10.12 -24.03
C PHE A 49 24.31 -11.19 -23.48
N GLU A 50 25.43 -10.78 -22.89
CA GLU A 50 26.41 -11.68 -22.26
C GLU A 50 25.82 -12.42 -21.04
N VAL A 51 25.06 -11.72 -20.20
CA VAL A 51 24.54 -12.28 -18.93
C VAL A 51 23.16 -12.95 -19.05
N ILE A 52 22.50 -12.88 -20.21
CA ILE A 52 21.23 -13.58 -20.44
C ILE A 52 21.40 -15.09 -20.22
N GLY A 53 20.47 -15.69 -19.48
CA GLY A 53 20.49 -17.11 -19.18
C GLY A 53 21.50 -17.52 -18.09
N GLN A 54 22.31 -16.59 -17.58
CA GLN A 54 23.19 -16.85 -16.45
C GLN A 54 22.41 -16.80 -15.14
N ASP A 55 22.66 -17.81 -14.29
CA ASP A 55 22.09 -17.87 -12.96
C ASP A 55 22.84 -16.97 -12.00
N PHE A 56 22.13 -16.45 -11.02
CA PHE A 56 22.72 -15.69 -9.94
C PHE A 56 22.03 -15.93 -8.62
N ASP A 57 22.81 -15.82 -7.54
CA ASP A 57 22.28 -15.87 -6.18
C ASP A 57 21.21 -14.80 -5.97
N TYR A 58 20.01 -15.24 -5.60
CA TYR A 58 18.91 -14.38 -5.20
C TYR A 58 18.76 -14.37 -3.68
N ARG A 59 19.12 -13.24 -3.07
CA ARG A 59 18.90 -12.96 -1.65
C ARG A 59 17.93 -11.80 -1.53
N PHE A 60 16.74 -12.05 -0.98
CA PHE A 60 15.64 -11.07 -0.97
C PHE A 60 16.04 -9.67 -0.44
N LEU A 61 16.87 -9.60 0.61
CA LEU A 61 17.28 -8.33 1.20
C LEU A 61 18.40 -7.63 0.43
N THR A 62 19.37 -8.36 -0.14
CA THR A 62 20.63 -7.77 -0.63
C THR A 62 20.94 -8.02 -2.10
N GLN A 63 20.44 -9.12 -2.67
CA GLN A 63 20.70 -9.57 -4.05
C GLN A 63 19.37 -9.80 -4.80
N ASN A 64 18.47 -8.83 -4.72
CA ASN A 64 17.17 -8.84 -5.41
C ASN A 64 17.22 -8.14 -6.77
N CYS A 65 16.08 -8.07 -7.46
CA CYS A 65 15.98 -7.43 -8.79
C CYS A 65 16.52 -6.00 -8.83
N ALA A 66 16.29 -5.19 -7.80
CA ALA A 66 16.79 -3.82 -7.75
C ALA A 66 18.32 -3.79 -7.67
N SER A 67 18.93 -4.62 -6.84
CA SER A 67 20.40 -4.71 -6.78
C SER A 67 21.03 -5.11 -8.12
N ARG A 68 20.35 -5.96 -8.90
CA ARG A 68 20.81 -6.44 -10.21
C ARG A 68 20.72 -5.34 -11.26
N ILE A 69 19.59 -4.63 -11.32
CA ILE A 69 19.42 -3.46 -12.19
C ILE A 69 20.48 -2.40 -11.86
N ALA A 70 20.68 -2.09 -10.58
CA ALA A 70 21.67 -1.10 -10.17
C ALA A 70 23.10 -1.50 -10.57
N ARG A 71 23.47 -2.78 -10.41
CA ARG A 71 24.77 -3.31 -10.84
C ARG A 71 24.96 -3.23 -12.35
N THR A 72 23.92 -3.54 -13.14
CA THR A 72 23.97 -3.38 -14.59
C THR A 72 24.16 -1.91 -14.98
N LEU A 73 23.43 -0.99 -14.34
CA LEU A 73 23.56 0.44 -14.61
C LEU A 73 24.93 1.01 -14.19
N LYS A 74 25.59 0.43 -13.19
CA LYS A 74 26.93 0.84 -12.74
C LYS A 74 28.00 0.76 -13.85
N LEU A 75 27.76 0.01 -14.93
CA LEU A 75 28.65 -0.01 -16.09
C LEU A 75 28.75 1.34 -16.81
N VAL A 76 27.71 2.16 -16.71
CA VAL A 76 27.58 3.43 -17.44
C VAL A 76 27.17 4.60 -16.55
N VAL A 77 26.95 4.34 -15.25
CA VAL A 77 26.60 5.34 -14.25
C VAL A 77 27.62 5.22 -13.11
N GLU A 78 28.47 6.24 -12.96
CA GLU A 78 29.51 6.25 -11.92
C GLU A 78 28.92 6.36 -10.50
N LYS A 79 27.80 7.07 -10.36
CA LYS A 79 27.09 7.22 -9.08
C LYS A 79 26.59 5.87 -8.60
N ASP A 80 26.81 5.56 -7.32
CA ASP A 80 26.20 4.38 -6.72
C ASP A 80 24.68 4.55 -6.66
N LEU A 81 23.98 3.73 -7.44
CA LEU A 81 22.52 3.68 -7.49
C LEU A 81 21.91 2.74 -6.44
N THR A 82 22.77 2.05 -5.68
CA THR A 82 22.36 1.34 -4.47
C THR A 82 22.68 2.18 -3.24
N PRO A 83 21.96 1.97 -2.12
CA PRO A 83 22.27 2.64 -0.87
C PRO A 83 23.56 2.07 -0.25
N GLY A 84 24.72 2.28 -0.85
CA GLY A 84 26.07 1.95 -0.35
C GLY A 84 26.14 0.77 0.64
N ASN A 85 26.44 1.08 1.91
CA ASN A 85 26.60 0.11 3.01
C ASN A 85 25.29 -0.30 3.70
N ALA A 86 24.12 -0.04 3.10
CA ALA A 86 22.86 -0.37 3.73
C ALA A 86 22.68 -1.89 3.85
N PRO A 87 22.13 -2.38 4.98
CA PRO A 87 21.88 -3.81 5.20
C PRO A 87 20.85 -4.44 4.22
N TRP A 88 20.14 -3.64 3.42
CA TRP A 88 19.19 -4.08 2.40
C TRP A 88 19.13 -3.13 1.20
N VAL A 89 18.66 -3.63 0.06
CA VAL A 89 18.41 -2.86 -1.17
C VAL A 89 16.91 -2.85 -1.45
N ALA A 90 16.22 -1.76 -1.12
CA ALA A 90 14.80 -1.60 -1.44
C ALA A 90 14.63 -1.12 -2.90
N PRO A 91 13.68 -1.68 -3.68
CA PRO A 91 13.43 -1.24 -5.06
C PRO A 91 13.12 0.25 -5.19
N GLU A 92 12.39 0.82 -4.23
CA GLU A 92 12.08 2.25 -4.18
C GLU A 92 13.35 3.12 -4.10
N THR A 93 14.38 2.67 -3.38
CA THR A 93 15.64 3.40 -3.23
C THR A 93 16.41 3.51 -4.53
N LEU A 94 16.45 2.43 -5.34
CA LEU A 94 17.07 2.47 -6.68
C LEU A 94 16.35 3.49 -7.58
N VAL A 95 15.03 3.42 -7.61
CA VAL A 95 14.21 4.28 -8.47
C VAL A 95 14.37 5.76 -8.08
N ARG A 96 14.48 6.04 -6.77
CA ARG A 96 14.82 7.37 -6.25
C ARG A 96 16.23 7.80 -6.66
N ALA A 97 17.22 6.93 -6.48
CA ALA A 97 18.61 7.22 -6.85
C ALA A 97 18.74 7.55 -8.36
N ILE A 98 17.98 6.86 -9.22
CA ILE A 98 17.89 7.18 -10.66
C ILE A 98 17.32 8.58 -10.89
N GLY A 99 16.24 8.95 -10.17
CA GLY A 99 15.63 10.27 -10.27
C GLY A 99 16.55 11.42 -9.82
N GLU A 100 17.50 11.14 -8.93
CA GLU A 100 18.45 12.11 -8.38
C GLU A 100 19.86 12.03 -9.01
N ALA A 101 20.10 11.08 -9.91
CA ALA A 101 21.41 10.88 -10.52
C ALA A 101 21.68 11.86 -11.65
N VAL A 102 22.94 12.26 -11.77
CA VAL A 102 23.46 13.12 -12.84
C VAL A 102 24.67 12.41 -13.45
N VAL A 103 24.71 12.32 -14.77
CA VAL A 103 25.80 11.72 -15.56
C VAL A 103 26.22 12.77 -16.60
N ASP A 104 27.51 13.08 -16.66
CA ASP A 104 28.07 14.12 -17.55
C ASP A 104 27.35 15.48 -17.47
N GLY A 105 27.01 15.90 -16.25
CA GLY A 105 26.30 17.16 -16.00
C GLY A 105 24.84 17.17 -16.44
N LYS A 106 24.27 16.03 -16.86
CA LYS A 106 22.86 15.89 -17.26
C LYS A 106 22.11 14.95 -16.33
N PRO A 107 20.84 15.21 -15.99
CA PRO A 107 20.02 14.26 -15.24
C PRO A 107 19.98 12.90 -15.94
N LEU A 108 20.22 11.83 -15.18
CA LEU A 108 20.13 10.45 -15.68
C LEU A 108 18.69 10.15 -16.11
N LEU A 109 17.70 10.64 -15.36
CA LEU A 109 16.29 10.48 -15.70
C LEU A 109 15.88 11.52 -16.76
N LYS A 110 15.55 11.05 -17.97
CA LYS A 110 15.01 11.88 -19.05
C LYS A 110 13.53 12.20 -18.86
N GLY A 111 12.77 11.27 -18.29
CA GLY A 111 11.33 11.42 -18.07
C GLY A 111 10.69 10.13 -17.60
N THR A 112 9.43 10.25 -17.15
CA THR A 112 8.61 9.11 -16.74
C THR A 112 7.33 9.04 -17.55
N GLU A 113 6.86 7.82 -17.78
CA GLU A 113 5.58 7.55 -18.43
C GLU A 113 4.79 6.57 -17.57
N HIS A 114 3.54 6.93 -17.25
CA HIS A 114 2.65 6.06 -16.51
C HIS A 114 1.85 5.19 -17.48
N ALA A 115 1.94 3.88 -17.30
CA ALA A 115 1.13 2.88 -17.98
C ALA A 115 0.09 2.32 -16.99
N PRO A 116 -1.12 2.91 -16.92
CA PRO A 116 -2.13 2.54 -15.94
C PRO A 116 -2.67 1.13 -16.20
N SER A 117 -2.95 0.39 -15.12
CA SER A 117 -3.64 -0.89 -15.20
C SER A 117 -5.05 -0.76 -15.78
N ARG A 118 -5.59 -1.86 -16.30
CA ARG A 118 -7.00 -1.92 -16.73
C ARG A 118 -7.95 -1.59 -15.58
N ARG A 119 -7.61 -1.99 -14.35
CA ARG A 119 -8.33 -1.61 -13.13
C ARG A 119 -8.37 -0.09 -12.95
N LEU A 120 -7.21 0.57 -12.93
CA LEU A 120 -7.14 2.02 -12.71
C LEU A 120 -7.81 2.81 -13.84
N GLN A 121 -7.68 2.36 -15.09
CA GLN A 121 -8.40 2.94 -16.22
C GLN A 121 -9.92 2.85 -16.04
N THR A 122 -10.43 1.72 -15.52
CA THR A 122 -11.85 1.53 -15.22
C THR A 122 -12.32 2.47 -14.10
N GLU A 123 -11.49 2.63 -13.06
CA GLU A 123 -11.76 3.56 -11.96
C GLU A 123 -11.87 5.01 -12.46
N TRP A 124 -10.92 5.45 -13.28
CA TRP A 124 -10.95 6.80 -13.87
C TRP A 124 -12.15 7.00 -14.79
N ARG A 125 -12.49 6.01 -15.63
CA ARG A 125 -13.70 6.06 -16.46
C ARG A 125 -14.94 6.23 -15.61
N TYR A 126 -15.09 5.43 -14.56
CA TYR A 126 -16.23 5.53 -13.65
C TYR A 126 -16.30 6.91 -12.95
N GLN A 127 -15.16 7.43 -12.50
CA GLN A 127 -15.08 8.74 -11.83
C GLN A 127 -15.39 9.91 -12.76
N ALA A 128 -15.04 9.78 -14.05
CA ALA A 128 -15.36 10.76 -15.08
C ALA A 128 -16.85 10.77 -15.49
N LEU A 129 -17.58 9.68 -15.23
CA LEU A 129 -19.02 9.64 -15.47
C LEU A 129 -19.75 10.68 -14.61
N ALA A 130 -20.74 11.35 -15.20
CA ALA A 130 -21.65 12.23 -14.47
C ALA A 130 -22.47 11.45 -13.43
N ALA A 131 -23.02 12.12 -12.42
CA ALA A 131 -23.76 11.46 -11.34
C ALA A 131 -24.92 10.56 -11.85
N GLN A 132 -25.64 11.00 -12.88
CA GLN A 132 -26.70 10.21 -13.54
C GLN A 132 -26.16 8.97 -14.25
N GLU A 133 -25.00 9.08 -14.90
CA GLU A 133 -24.33 7.96 -15.59
C GLU A 133 -23.77 6.95 -14.59
N GLN A 134 -23.22 7.41 -13.46
CA GLN A 134 -22.81 6.54 -12.36
C GLN A 134 -24.00 5.79 -11.75
N GLN A 135 -25.15 6.46 -11.60
CA GLN A 135 -26.39 5.81 -11.17
C GLN A 135 -26.85 4.76 -12.18
N ALA A 136 -26.79 5.07 -13.48
CA ALA A 136 -27.08 4.10 -14.54
C ALA A 136 -26.14 2.90 -14.50
N ALA A 137 -24.83 3.10 -14.29
CA ALA A 137 -23.86 2.01 -14.18
C ALA A 137 -24.19 1.06 -13.02
N ARG A 138 -24.55 1.60 -11.85
CA ARG A 138 -25.00 0.80 -10.69
C ARG A 138 -26.35 0.11 -10.92
N ALA A 139 -27.25 0.74 -11.68
CA ALA A 139 -28.54 0.15 -12.01
C ALA A 139 -28.40 -0.99 -13.03
N VAL A 140 -27.47 -0.86 -13.99
CA VAL A 140 -27.18 -1.91 -14.98
C VAL A 140 -26.48 -3.10 -14.35
N TRP A 141 -25.59 -2.89 -13.38
CA TRP A 141 -24.89 -3.98 -12.71
C TRP A 141 -25.02 -3.84 -11.19
N PRO A 142 -26.17 -4.22 -10.59
CA PRO A 142 -26.44 -4.02 -9.17
C PRO A 142 -25.78 -5.06 -8.26
N ALA A 143 -25.55 -6.28 -8.76
CA ALA A 143 -24.91 -7.38 -8.04
C ALA A 143 -24.01 -8.20 -8.97
N VAL A 144 -23.01 -8.89 -8.44
CA VAL A 144 -22.00 -9.60 -9.26
C VAL A 144 -22.64 -10.57 -10.26
N ASP A 145 -23.75 -11.19 -9.86
CA ASP A 145 -24.50 -12.17 -10.63
C ASP A 145 -25.60 -11.59 -11.52
N THR A 146 -25.95 -10.31 -11.36
CA THR A 146 -27.14 -9.68 -11.92
C THR A 146 -26.78 -8.55 -12.89
N LEU A 147 -27.27 -8.62 -14.12
CA LEU A 147 -27.13 -7.58 -15.14
C LEU A 147 -28.52 -7.16 -15.65
N ASP A 148 -28.83 -5.86 -15.63
CA ASP A 148 -30.09 -5.27 -16.09
C ASP A 148 -29.86 -4.16 -17.12
N LEU A 149 -29.76 -4.54 -18.39
CA LEU A 149 -29.64 -3.59 -19.51
C LEU A 149 -30.95 -2.82 -19.79
N GLU A 150 -32.06 -3.17 -19.14
CA GLU A 150 -33.36 -2.50 -19.29
C GLU A 150 -33.62 -1.47 -18.18
N ALA A 151 -32.67 -1.28 -17.26
CA ALA A 151 -32.74 -0.28 -16.20
C ALA A 151 -33.12 1.11 -16.77
N ALA A 152 -34.18 1.73 -16.23
CA ALA A 152 -34.70 3.00 -16.72
C ALA A 152 -33.63 4.10 -16.72
N ALA A 153 -32.86 4.19 -15.64
CA ALA A 153 -31.75 5.14 -15.48
C ALA A 153 -30.68 5.00 -16.58
N TYR A 154 -30.55 3.83 -17.22
CA TYR A 154 -29.65 3.61 -18.35
C TYR A 154 -30.32 3.88 -19.70
N ARG A 155 -31.55 3.41 -19.91
CA ARG A 155 -32.25 3.55 -21.20
C ARG A 155 -32.57 5.01 -21.53
N GLU A 156 -32.83 5.83 -20.52
CA GLU A 156 -33.13 7.26 -20.68
C GLU A 156 -31.89 8.09 -21.08
N LEU A 157 -30.67 7.54 -20.95
CA LEU A 157 -29.46 8.25 -21.33
C LEU A 157 -29.32 8.38 -22.85
N PRO A 158 -28.79 9.51 -23.34
CA PRO A 158 -28.39 9.65 -24.74
C PRO A 158 -27.43 8.54 -25.18
N ALA A 159 -27.48 8.14 -26.45
CA ALA A 159 -26.70 7.00 -26.98
C ALA A 159 -25.19 7.08 -26.67
N ARG A 160 -24.59 8.28 -26.73
CA ARG A 160 -23.18 8.48 -26.37
C ARG A 160 -22.90 8.23 -24.89
N ARG A 161 -23.79 8.65 -23.99
CA ARG A 161 -23.65 8.46 -22.54
C ARG A 161 -23.87 6.99 -22.15
N ARG A 162 -24.81 6.31 -22.82
CA ARG A 162 -24.94 4.84 -22.71
C ARG A 162 -23.67 4.11 -23.11
N ALA A 163 -22.99 4.56 -24.16
CA ALA A 163 -21.73 3.97 -24.60
C ALA A 163 -20.62 4.14 -23.54
N ALA A 164 -20.51 5.33 -22.92
CA ALA A 164 -19.55 5.58 -21.85
C ALA A 164 -19.78 4.69 -20.61
N VAL A 165 -21.06 4.50 -20.22
CA VAL A 165 -21.43 3.57 -19.15
C VAL A 165 -21.02 2.14 -19.49
N LEU A 166 -21.36 1.64 -20.69
CA LEU A 166 -21.00 0.29 -21.11
C LEU A 166 -19.48 0.09 -21.22
N ASP A 167 -18.74 1.06 -21.72
CA ASP A 167 -17.26 1.00 -21.80
C ASP A 167 -16.63 0.87 -20.39
N THR A 168 -17.22 1.54 -19.40
CA THR A 168 -16.81 1.41 -17.99
C THR A 168 -17.13 0.03 -17.45
N LEU A 169 -18.34 -0.49 -17.70
CA LEU A 169 -18.76 -1.81 -17.23
C LEU A 169 -17.98 -2.95 -17.91
N LEU A 170 -17.56 -2.80 -19.17
CA LEU A 170 -16.68 -3.75 -19.85
C LEU A 170 -15.29 -3.79 -19.21
N GLY A 171 -14.74 -2.63 -18.83
CA GLY A 171 -13.50 -2.56 -18.04
C GLY A 171 -13.65 -3.27 -16.69
N HIS A 172 -14.80 -3.10 -16.03
CA HIS A 172 -15.13 -3.76 -14.78
C HIS A 172 -15.28 -5.29 -14.93
N ALA A 173 -15.89 -5.76 -16.02
CA ALA A 173 -15.97 -7.19 -16.32
C ALA A 173 -14.58 -7.81 -16.48
N ALA A 174 -13.66 -7.11 -17.17
CA ALA A 174 -12.27 -7.56 -17.30
C ALA A 174 -11.54 -7.61 -15.95
N PHE A 175 -11.82 -6.65 -15.05
CA PHE A 175 -11.31 -6.69 -13.68
C PHE A 175 -11.83 -7.89 -12.88
N LEU A 176 -13.14 -8.15 -12.91
CA LEU A 176 -13.76 -9.30 -12.24
C LEU A 176 -13.13 -10.62 -12.68
N LYS A 177 -12.88 -10.76 -13.99
CA LYS A 177 -12.28 -11.97 -14.59
C LYS A 177 -10.88 -12.30 -14.06
N GLN A 178 -10.14 -11.31 -13.56
CA GLN A 178 -8.80 -11.52 -12.97
C GLN A 178 -8.84 -11.74 -11.45
N THR A 179 -9.93 -11.35 -10.78
CA THR A 179 -10.05 -11.42 -9.32
C THR A 179 -10.69 -12.71 -8.82
N GLY A 180 -11.38 -13.44 -9.70
CA GLY A 180 -11.90 -14.77 -9.42
C GLY A 180 -12.65 -15.37 -10.62
N ASP A 181 -13.03 -16.63 -10.47
CA ASP A 181 -13.80 -17.36 -11.48
C ASP A 181 -15.30 -17.23 -11.19
N GLU A 182 -15.89 -16.10 -11.61
CA GLU A 182 -17.30 -15.79 -11.36
C GLU A 182 -18.21 -16.46 -12.41
N PRO A 183 -19.11 -17.39 -12.01
CA PRO A 183 -20.00 -18.06 -12.93
C PRO A 183 -20.87 -17.08 -13.72
N GLY A 184 -20.96 -17.29 -15.03
CA GLY A 184 -21.75 -16.45 -15.93
C GLY A 184 -21.14 -15.10 -16.29
N LEU A 185 -19.94 -14.75 -15.79
CA LEU A 185 -19.28 -13.48 -16.13
C LEU A 185 -19.04 -13.34 -17.63
N ALA A 186 -18.64 -14.41 -18.32
CA ALA A 186 -18.46 -14.42 -19.77
C ALA A 186 -19.76 -14.10 -20.54
N GLU A 187 -20.90 -14.56 -20.03
CA GLU A 187 -22.21 -14.26 -20.63
C GLU A 187 -22.60 -12.79 -20.40
N ARG A 188 -22.36 -12.25 -19.19
CA ARG A 188 -22.60 -10.82 -18.90
C ARG A 188 -21.69 -9.93 -19.74
N GLU A 189 -20.41 -10.29 -19.88
CA GLU A 189 -19.45 -9.62 -20.77
C GLU A 189 -19.97 -9.63 -22.23
N ARG A 190 -20.47 -10.77 -22.70
CA ARG A 190 -21.10 -10.89 -24.03
C ARG A 190 -22.31 -9.97 -24.20
N GLN A 191 -23.19 -9.90 -23.21
CA GLN A 191 -24.38 -9.02 -23.23
C GLN A 191 -23.98 -7.54 -23.27
N LEU A 192 -23.00 -7.13 -22.47
CA LEU A 192 -22.44 -5.77 -22.51
C LEU A 192 -21.84 -5.43 -23.88
N LEU A 193 -21.06 -6.35 -24.47
CA LEU A 193 -20.49 -6.18 -25.80
C LEU A 193 -21.59 -6.05 -26.88
N GLN A 194 -22.63 -6.89 -26.83
CA GLN A 194 -23.77 -6.81 -27.75
C GLN A 194 -24.52 -5.48 -27.63
N ALA A 195 -24.76 -5.00 -26.41
CA ALA A 195 -25.37 -3.70 -26.19
C ALA A 195 -24.48 -2.57 -26.72
N ARG A 196 -23.16 -2.67 -26.52
CA ARG A 196 -22.19 -1.67 -26.96
C ARG A 196 -22.08 -1.57 -28.48
N LEU A 197 -22.18 -2.70 -29.18
CA LEU A 197 -22.15 -2.77 -30.65
C LEU A 197 -23.35 -2.08 -31.33
N ARG A 198 -24.47 -1.91 -30.62
CA ARG A 198 -25.67 -1.21 -31.13
C ARG A 198 -25.59 0.31 -31.01
N LEU A 199 -24.55 0.83 -30.36
CA LEU A 199 -24.35 2.26 -30.13
C LEU A 199 -23.32 2.84 -31.10
N PRO A 200 -23.28 4.16 -31.29
CA PRO A 200 -22.30 4.81 -32.16
C PRO A 200 -20.85 4.42 -31.84
N THR A 201 -20.01 4.38 -32.87
CA THR A 201 -18.58 4.13 -32.75
C THR A 201 -17.85 5.24 -32.00
N GLY A 202 -16.73 4.90 -31.37
CA GLY A 202 -15.89 5.81 -30.61
C GLY A 202 -16.16 5.71 -29.11
N SER A 203 -15.14 6.01 -28.31
CA SER A 203 -15.19 6.10 -26.86
C SER A 203 -14.80 7.50 -26.44
N GLU A 204 -15.32 7.98 -25.30
CA GLU A 204 -14.78 9.19 -24.70
C GLU A 204 -13.29 8.97 -24.37
N PRO A 205 -12.40 9.93 -24.69
CA PRO A 205 -11.02 9.88 -24.28
C PRO A 205 -10.91 9.68 -22.77
N LEU A 206 -10.00 8.82 -22.35
CA LEU A 206 -9.70 8.65 -20.94
C LEU A 206 -8.69 9.72 -20.55
N GLU A 207 -9.15 10.71 -19.78
CA GLU A 207 -8.25 11.65 -19.12
C GLU A 207 -7.57 10.93 -17.95
N PRO A 208 -6.23 10.76 -17.95
CA PRO A 208 -5.53 10.15 -16.85
C PRO A 208 -5.68 11.01 -15.60
N GLY A 209 -5.92 10.39 -14.45
CA GLY A 209 -5.81 11.09 -13.17
C GLY A 209 -4.36 11.50 -12.89
N ASP A 210 -4.17 12.51 -12.04
CA ASP A 210 -2.84 12.87 -11.56
C ASP A 210 -2.19 11.67 -10.85
N GLN A 211 -0.97 11.32 -11.25
CA GLN A 211 -0.20 10.24 -10.66
C GLN A 211 1.20 10.73 -10.34
N VAL A 212 1.68 10.39 -9.15
CA VAL A 212 3.02 10.75 -8.72
C VAL A 212 3.96 9.58 -9.06
N PRO A 213 5.10 9.80 -9.73
CA PRO A 213 6.09 8.76 -9.92
C PRO A 213 6.67 8.27 -8.59
N LEU A 214 7.10 7.01 -8.52
CA LEU A 214 7.61 6.42 -7.27
C LEU A 214 8.81 7.19 -6.67
N HIS A 215 9.69 7.75 -7.53
CA HIS A 215 10.87 8.51 -7.09
C HIS A 215 10.51 9.86 -6.47
N GLU A 216 9.30 10.35 -6.68
CA GLU A 216 8.79 11.59 -6.12
C GLU A 216 7.92 11.41 -4.87
N ALA A 217 7.58 10.16 -4.55
CA ALA A 217 6.81 9.82 -3.37
C ALA A 217 7.59 10.10 -2.08
N THR A 218 6.87 10.20 -0.95
CA THR A 218 7.49 10.26 0.38
C THR A 218 8.40 9.05 0.59
N PRO A 219 9.68 9.24 0.96
CA PRO A 219 10.60 8.12 1.16
C PRO A 219 10.09 7.07 2.16
N PRO A 220 10.54 5.81 2.05
CA PRO A 220 10.00 4.73 2.85
C PRO A 220 10.56 4.72 4.28
N ALA A 221 11.82 5.12 4.47
CA ALA A 221 12.44 5.14 5.78
C ALA A 221 12.04 6.41 6.53
N ARG A 222 11.92 6.30 7.85
CA ARG A 222 11.52 7.41 8.72
C ARG A 222 12.24 7.35 10.05
N VAL A 223 12.73 8.49 10.51
CA VAL A 223 13.11 8.73 11.91
C VAL A 223 12.17 9.78 12.48
N SER A 224 11.69 9.59 13.70
CA SER A 224 10.88 10.60 14.39
C SER A 224 11.31 10.78 15.82
N VAL A 225 11.12 12.01 16.32
CA VAL A 225 11.31 12.38 17.72
C VAL A 225 10.00 12.99 18.21
N ALA A 226 9.51 12.50 19.35
CA ALA A 226 8.29 12.99 19.97
C ALA A 226 8.49 13.23 21.47
N GLY A 227 7.87 14.28 22.01
CA GLY A 227 7.64 14.38 23.44
C GLY A 227 6.42 13.55 23.80
N ILE A 228 6.51 12.77 24.89
CA ILE A 228 5.39 11.98 25.42
C ILE A 228 5.13 12.36 26.87
N HIS A 229 3.87 12.27 27.28
CA HIS A 229 3.44 12.32 28.67
C HIS A 229 2.50 11.16 28.92
N ASN A 230 2.86 10.29 29.86
CA ASN A 230 2.03 9.25 30.40
C ASN A 230 1.64 9.62 31.83
N ASP A 231 0.39 9.39 32.21
CA ASP A 231 -0.15 9.74 33.52
C ASP A 231 0.51 8.95 34.67
N GLU A 232 0.91 7.69 34.42
CA GLU A 232 1.57 6.83 35.42
C GLU A 232 3.11 6.91 35.38
N LEU A 233 3.70 7.04 34.19
CA LEU A 233 5.16 7.00 33.98
C LEU A 233 5.81 8.37 33.78
N GLY A 234 5.01 9.44 33.72
CA GLY A 234 5.50 10.81 33.54
C GLY A 234 5.93 11.14 32.11
N GLY A 235 6.82 12.13 31.99
CA GLY A 235 7.29 12.65 30.70
C GLY A 235 8.51 11.89 30.16
N ALA A 236 8.57 11.68 28.84
CA ALA A 236 9.76 11.13 28.18
C ALA A 236 9.90 11.65 26.74
N ALA A 237 11.05 11.41 26.12
CA ALA A 237 11.26 11.60 24.69
C ALA A 237 11.22 10.24 23.97
N ARG A 238 10.39 10.10 22.93
CA ARG A 238 10.32 8.91 22.10
C ARG A 238 11.09 9.10 20.81
N VAL A 239 12.05 8.20 20.57
CA VAL A 239 12.74 8.07 19.28
C VAL A 239 12.16 6.86 18.55
N THR A 240 11.67 7.07 17.33
CA THR A 240 11.20 5.97 16.46
C THR A 240 12.08 5.87 15.22
N LEU A 241 12.61 4.67 14.98
CA LEU A 241 13.28 4.30 13.75
C LEU A 241 12.38 3.34 12.98
N ARG A 242 11.98 3.71 11.76
CA ARG A 242 11.24 2.85 10.85
C ARG A 242 12.05 2.73 9.55
N PRO A 243 12.85 1.67 9.39
CA PRO A 243 13.74 1.56 8.24
C PRO A 243 13.00 1.24 6.94
N LEU A 244 11.88 0.53 7.01
CA LEU A 244 11.19 0.04 5.81
C LEU A 244 9.67 0.19 5.87
N GLN A 245 9.23 0.79 4.77
CA GLN A 245 7.89 1.09 4.26
C GLN A 245 7.00 1.95 5.16
N TYR A 246 5.70 1.95 4.90
CA TYR A 246 4.76 3.02 5.21
C TYR A 246 3.65 2.55 6.14
N ASP A 247 3.14 3.47 6.94
CA ASP A 247 1.99 3.22 7.81
C ASP A 247 0.67 3.71 7.18
N LEU A 248 -0.46 3.47 7.86
CA LEU A 248 -1.80 3.84 7.36
C LEU A 248 -1.99 5.35 7.20
N LEU A 249 -1.16 6.19 7.84
CA LEU A 249 -1.26 7.66 7.81
C LEU A 249 -0.36 8.28 6.74
N ASP A 250 0.64 7.56 6.25
CA ASP A 250 1.52 8.03 5.18
C ASP A 250 0.74 8.36 3.89
N SER A 251 1.33 9.19 3.05
CA SER A 251 0.73 9.50 1.74
C SER A 251 0.82 8.27 0.84
N ASN A 252 -0.32 7.91 0.24
CA ASN A 252 -0.48 6.67 -0.53
C ASN A 252 -0.51 6.89 -2.05
N ALA A 253 -0.15 8.06 -2.56
CA ALA A 253 -0.32 8.39 -3.99
C ALA A 253 0.36 7.38 -4.94
N THR A 254 1.42 6.69 -4.49
CA THR A 254 2.20 5.73 -5.29
C THR A 254 2.24 4.33 -4.67
N ARG A 255 1.46 4.11 -3.62
CA ARG A 255 1.49 2.93 -2.75
C ARG A 255 0.11 2.29 -2.72
N MET A 256 0.03 1.07 -2.22
CA MET A 256 -1.26 0.40 -2.12
C MET A 256 -2.18 1.21 -1.18
N PRO A 257 -3.37 1.65 -1.66
CA PRO A 257 -4.21 2.53 -0.88
C PRO A 257 -4.80 1.81 0.32
N ASN A 258 -4.77 2.45 1.49
CA ASN A 258 -5.31 1.94 2.75
C ASN A 258 -4.64 0.64 3.23
N ALA A 259 -3.37 0.50 2.87
CA ALA A 259 -2.49 -0.53 3.38
C ALA A 259 -1.36 0.08 4.21
N ALA A 260 -0.75 -0.74 5.04
CA ALA A 260 0.47 -0.46 5.77
C ALA A 260 1.41 -1.65 5.65
N LEU A 261 2.70 -1.38 5.53
CA LEU A 261 3.78 -2.35 5.60
C LEU A 261 4.92 -1.71 6.37
N GLU A 262 5.15 -2.17 7.59
CA GLU A 262 6.28 -1.70 8.41
C GLU A 262 7.15 -2.91 8.77
N ILE A 263 8.46 -2.78 8.58
CA ILE A 263 9.44 -3.84 8.91
C ILE A 263 10.53 -3.21 9.76
N GLY A 264 10.87 -3.85 10.88
CA GLY A 264 11.97 -3.42 11.76
C GLY A 264 11.71 -2.11 12.51
N ARG A 265 10.45 -1.68 12.67
CA ARG A 265 10.14 -0.45 13.42
C ARG A 265 10.55 -0.60 14.88
N THR A 266 11.38 0.31 15.37
CA THR A 266 11.91 0.32 16.74
C THR A 266 11.53 1.63 17.41
N GLU A 267 10.96 1.54 18.61
CA GLU A 267 10.59 2.69 19.45
C GLU A 267 11.30 2.58 20.80
N VAL A 268 12.00 3.65 21.15
CA VAL A 268 12.71 3.78 22.43
C VAL A 268 12.20 5.02 23.12
N ASP A 269 11.75 4.86 24.37
CA ASP A 269 11.39 5.96 25.25
C ASP A 269 12.63 6.30 26.11
N ILE A 270 12.98 7.58 26.17
CA ILE A 270 14.13 8.12 26.91
C ILE A 270 13.55 9.02 28.01
N GLY A 271 13.50 8.49 29.23
CA GLY A 271 13.08 9.21 30.44
C GLY A 271 14.20 9.25 31.48
N ASP A 272 13.84 9.50 32.74
CA ASP A 272 14.80 9.64 33.84
C ASP A 272 15.57 8.35 34.15
N ASP A 273 14.94 7.19 33.98
CA ASP A 273 15.55 5.86 34.15
C ASP A 273 16.44 5.43 32.98
N GLY A 274 16.66 6.32 32.01
CA GLY A 274 17.43 6.06 30.79
C GLY A 274 16.60 5.49 29.63
N PRO A 275 17.27 5.05 28.55
CA PRO A 275 16.60 4.57 27.34
C PRO A 275 15.99 3.19 27.56
N GLN A 276 14.70 3.05 27.25
CA GLN A 276 13.97 1.80 27.36
C GLN A 276 13.25 1.46 26.06
N LEU A 277 13.34 0.20 25.65
CA LEU A 277 12.60 -0.30 24.50
C LEU A 277 11.09 -0.27 24.81
N ARG A 278 10.31 0.40 23.97
CA ARG A 278 8.85 0.34 24.01
C ARG A 278 8.31 -0.72 23.05
N ARG A 279 8.86 -0.75 21.83
CA ARG A 279 8.35 -1.58 20.73
C ARG A 279 9.47 -1.93 19.76
N LEU A 280 9.51 -3.20 19.36
CA LEU A 280 10.26 -3.70 18.21
C LEU A 280 9.29 -4.50 17.32
N THR A 281 8.95 -3.95 16.17
CA THR A 281 8.09 -4.59 15.17
C THR A 281 8.96 -5.36 14.18
N LEU A 282 8.80 -6.67 14.10
CA LEU A 282 9.48 -7.48 13.07
C LEU A 282 8.82 -7.24 11.71
N PHE A 283 7.49 -7.39 11.68
CA PHE A 283 6.66 -7.00 10.54
C PHE A 283 5.27 -6.55 11.03
N HIS A 284 4.67 -5.63 10.32
CA HIS A 284 3.29 -5.19 10.51
C HIS A 284 2.69 -4.89 9.15
N VAL A 285 1.75 -5.73 8.73
CA VAL A 285 1.08 -5.64 7.44
C VAL A 285 -0.41 -5.49 7.67
N THR A 286 -0.98 -4.45 7.09
CA THR A 286 -2.43 -4.23 7.11
C THR A 286 -2.88 -3.94 5.70
N ASN A 287 -3.98 -4.55 5.27
CA ASN A 287 -4.66 -4.17 4.06
C ASN A 287 -6.14 -4.03 4.37
N LEU A 288 -6.64 -2.80 4.41
CA LEU A 288 -8.04 -2.56 4.71
C LEU A 288 -8.95 -2.86 3.52
N HIS A 289 -8.41 -3.02 2.30
CA HIS A 289 -9.19 -3.30 1.08
C HIS A 289 -10.44 -2.39 0.97
N ALA A 290 -10.25 -1.16 0.52
CA ALA A 290 -11.36 -0.23 0.28
C ALA A 290 -11.63 -0.11 -1.21
N ARG A 291 -12.86 -0.44 -1.63
CA ARG A 291 -13.29 -0.26 -3.03
C ARG A 291 -13.23 1.24 -3.40
N SER A 292 -12.61 1.53 -4.53
CA SER A 292 -12.48 2.85 -5.14
C SER A 292 -13.75 3.26 -5.89
N VAL A 293 -14.48 2.28 -6.44
CA VAL A 293 -15.74 2.47 -7.17
C VAL A 293 -16.85 1.59 -6.58
N PRO A 294 -18.11 2.08 -6.52
CA PRO A 294 -19.25 1.35 -5.97
C PRO A 294 -19.89 0.41 -7.02
N LEU A 295 -19.07 -0.39 -7.71
CA LEU A 295 -19.52 -1.46 -8.60
C LEU A 295 -19.41 -2.83 -7.88
N PRO A 296 -20.24 -3.82 -8.25
CA PRO A 296 -20.20 -5.13 -7.60
C PRO A 296 -18.85 -5.80 -7.81
N ALA A 297 -18.19 -6.19 -6.73
CA ALA A 297 -16.93 -6.92 -6.78
C ALA A 297 -16.96 -8.09 -5.80
N LEU A 298 -16.03 -9.02 -6.03
CA LEU A 298 -15.81 -10.17 -5.16
C LEU A 298 -15.64 -9.74 -3.69
N PRO A 299 -15.90 -10.63 -2.72
CA PRO A 299 -15.73 -10.31 -1.31
C PRO A 299 -14.26 -9.99 -0.98
N ASP A 300 -13.93 -8.70 -0.92
CA ASP A 300 -12.61 -8.28 -0.45
C ASP A 300 -12.55 -8.44 1.08
N VAL A 301 -11.49 -9.04 1.60
CA VAL A 301 -11.26 -9.24 3.03
C VAL A 301 -10.24 -8.21 3.51
N ALA A 302 -10.65 -7.36 4.45
CA ALA A 302 -9.69 -6.54 5.19
C ALA A 302 -8.90 -7.47 6.11
N TRP A 303 -7.57 -7.33 6.17
CA TRP A 303 -6.75 -8.21 6.99
C TRP A 303 -5.57 -7.50 7.61
N HIS A 304 -5.07 -8.07 8.70
CA HIS A 304 -3.93 -7.58 9.43
C HIS A 304 -3.08 -8.77 9.91
N ALA A 305 -1.77 -8.68 9.71
CA ALA A 305 -0.81 -9.61 10.27
C ALA A 305 0.38 -8.85 10.86
N SER A 306 0.77 -9.16 12.09
CA SER A 306 1.91 -8.53 12.75
C SER A 306 2.66 -9.49 13.66
N ALA A 307 3.95 -9.21 13.87
CA ALA A 307 4.74 -9.83 14.92
C ALA A 307 5.79 -8.87 15.45
N GLY A 308 6.08 -8.98 16.74
CA GLY A 308 7.02 -8.09 17.40
C GLY A 308 7.13 -8.32 18.90
N ILE A 309 7.85 -7.40 19.53
CA ILE A 309 7.97 -7.27 20.98
C ILE A 309 7.45 -5.89 21.34
N GLU A 310 6.52 -5.78 22.29
CA GLU A 310 6.02 -4.49 22.77
C GLU A 310 5.75 -4.54 24.27
N ARG A 311 5.68 -3.37 24.92
CA ARG A 311 5.15 -3.28 26.29
C ARG A 311 3.70 -3.75 26.30
N GLY A 312 3.40 -4.70 27.17
CA GLY A 312 2.06 -5.27 27.28
C GLY A 312 1.03 -4.28 27.82
N ARG A 313 1.44 -3.30 28.61
CA ARG A 313 0.59 -2.27 29.20
C ARG A 313 1.27 -0.90 29.18
N LEU A 314 0.50 0.18 29.25
CA LEU A 314 1.00 1.55 29.19
C LEU A 314 1.66 2.00 30.51
N GLU A 315 1.15 1.57 31.66
CA GLU A 315 1.68 1.91 33.00
C GLU A 315 2.99 1.19 33.35
N CYS A 316 3.47 0.30 32.47
CA CYS A 316 4.52 -0.66 32.80
C CYS A 316 5.72 -0.57 31.86
N GLN A 317 6.86 -0.18 32.44
CA GLN A 317 8.13 -0.01 31.74
C GLN A 317 8.86 -1.31 31.40
N ARG A 318 8.71 -2.36 32.22
CA ARG A 318 9.49 -3.62 32.15
C ARG A 318 8.65 -4.87 31.89
N CYS A 319 7.58 -4.75 31.11
CA CYS A 319 6.73 -5.88 30.69
C CYS A 319 6.71 -6.01 29.16
N LEU A 320 7.89 -6.17 28.59
CA LEU A 320 8.02 -6.49 27.18
C LEU A 320 7.51 -7.90 26.92
N GLU A 321 6.64 -8.02 25.93
CA GLU A 321 6.09 -9.30 25.50
C GLU A 321 6.22 -9.48 23.99
N GLY A 322 6.57 -10.69 23.60
CA GLY A 322 6.50 -11.12 22.21
C GLY A 322 5.04 -11.37 21.83
N HIS A 323 4.67 -10.98 20.62
CA HIS A 323 3.35 -11.26 20.06
C HIS A 323 3.40 -11.63 18.58
N ALA A 324 2.37 -12.34 18.14
CA ALA A 324 2.05 -12.53 16.73
C ALA A 324 0.53 -12.46 16.55
N THR A 325 0.05 -11.64 15.63
CA THR A 325 -1.38 -11.35 15.45
C THR A 325 -1.81 -11.66 14.02
N LEU A 326 -2.99 -12.25 13.86
CA LEU A 326 -3.64 -12.45 12.57
C LEU A 326 -5.14 -12.12 12.69
N LEU A 327 -5.61 -11.14 11.93
CA LEU A 327 -6.99 -10.67 11.92
C LEU A 327 -7.53 -10.60 10.49
N ALA A 328 -8.84 -10.77 10.35
CA ALA A 328 -9.58 -10.62 9.11
C ALA A 328 -10.95 -9.97 9.36
N GLY A 329 -11.51 -9.30 8.36
CA GLY A 329 -12.81 -8.66 8.46
C GLY A 329 -13.14 -7.79 7.25
N LYS A 330 -13.75 -6.63 7.49
CA LYS A 330 -14.31 -5.76 6.46
C LYS A 330 -13.97 -4.30 6.70
N SER A 331 -13.91 -3.54 5.62
CA SER A 331 -13.91 -2.08 5.65
C SER A 331 -14.89 -1.55 4.60
N GLN A 332 -15.32 -0.30 4.78
CA GLN A 332 -16.20 0.35 3.81
C GLN A 332 -15.86 1.83 3.69
N ARG A 333 -15.68 2.33 2.46
CA ARG A 333 -15.46 3.76 2.21
C ARG A 333 -16.78 4.51 2.34
N LEU A 334 -16.82 5.51 3.22
CA LEU A 334 -17.92 6.45 3.43
C LEU A 334 -17.39 7.88 3.28
N GLY A 335 -17.40 8.38 2.04
CA GLY A 335 -16.79 9.68 1.71
C GLY A 335 -15.30 9.70 2.07
N ARG A 336 -14.90 10.61 2.96
CA ARG A 336 -13.52 10.74 3.43
C ARG A 336 -13.12 9.74 4.52
N HIS A 337 -14.06 8.97 5.04
CA HIS A 337 -13.87 8.04 6.14
C HIS A 337 -13.84 6.60 5.64
N LEU A 338 -13.01 5.78 6.27
CA LEU A 338 -12.88 4.35 6.04
C LEU A 338 -12.98 3.63 7.38
N PRO A 339 -14.21 3.42 7.90
CA PRO A 339 -14.42 2.50 9.00
C PRO A 339 -14.02 1.07 8.61
N PHE A 340 -13.47 0.35 9.58
CA PHE A 340 -13.13 -1.06 9.46
C PHE A 340 -13.39 -1.81 10.78
N ALA A 341 -13.68 -3.09 10.64
CA ALA A 341 -13.84 -4.04 11.73
C ALA A 341 -13.13 -5.34 11.34
N ILE A 342 -12.15 -5.74 12.12
CA ILE A 342 -11.37 -6.96 11.90
C ILE A 342 -11.25 -7.75 13.21
N ILE A 343 -11.36 -9.07 13.13
CA ILE A 343 -11.32 -9.98 14.26
C ILE A 343 -10.37 -11.14 13.98
N GLY A 344 -9.84 -11.77 15.02
CA GLY A 344 -8.96 -12.93 14.87
C GLY A 344 -8.29 -13.29 16.19
N GLY A 345 -7.01 -13.62 16.12
CA GLY A 345 -6.25 -14.11 17.27
C GLY A 345 -4.89 -13.46 17.41
N ARG A 346 -4.45 -13.35 18.68
CA ARG A 346 -3.13 -12.88 19.06
C ARG A 346 -2.43 -13.93 19.91
N LEU A 347 -1.24 -14.33 19.49
CA LEU A 347 -0.31 -15.13 20.27
C LEU A 347 0.54 -14.23 21.15
N ARG A 348 0.85 -14.66 22.38
CA ARG A 348 1.69 -13.92 23.35
C ARG A 348 2.74 -14.83 24.01
N SER A 349 3.90 -14.28 24.32
CA SER A 349 4.99 -15.01 24.98
C SER A 349 4.71 -15.32 26.46
N GLU A 350 3.96 -14.46 27.15
CA GLU A 350 3.62 -14.67 28.57
C GLU A 350 2.53 -15.75 28.75
N ARG A 351 2.98 -17.01 28.83
CA ARG A 351 2.12 -18.19 29.04
C ARG A 351 1.33 -18.16 30.36
N HIS A 352 1.88 -17.54 31.41
CA HIS A 352 1.35 -17.69 32.76
C HIS A 352 0.06 -16.91 33.03
N GLN A 353 -0.18 -15.77 32.40
CA GLN A 353 -1.35 -14.94 32.72
C GLN A 353 -2.47 -14.94 31.66
N ALA A 354 -2.21 -15.28 30.39
CA ALA A 354 -3.19 -15.06 29.30
C ALA A 354 -3.46 -16.27 28.38
N GLY A 355 -2.71 -17.38 28.50
CA GLY A 355 -2.81 -18.47 27.52
C GLY A 355 -2.12 -18.09 26.20
N PRO A 356 -1.78 -19.09 25.34
CA PRO A 356 -0.92 -18.83 24.19
C PRO A 356 -1.63 -18.09 23.06
N VAL A 357 -2.97 -18.15 22.99
CA VAL A 357 -3.80 -17.56 21.93
C VAL A 357 -4.97 -16.83 22.60
N ALA A 358 -5.16 -15.55 22.32
CA ALA A 358 -6.30 -14.77 22.78
C ALA A 358 -7.07 -14.21 21.57
N PRO A 359 -8.41 -14.40 21.49
CA PRO A 359 -9.22 -13.67 20.56
C PRO A 359 -9.02 -12.16 20.68
N MET A 360 -9.00 -11.52 19.52
CA MET A 360 -8.78 -10.09 19.40
C MET A 360 -9.78 -9.51 18.39
N ALA A 361 -10.38 -8.38 18.76
CA ALA A 361 -11.20 -7.57 17.89
C ALA A 361 -10.57 -6.18 17.76
N GLN A 362 -10.60 -5.62 16.56
CA GLN A 362 -10.10 -4.29 16.27
C GLN A 362 -11.10 -3.55 15.39
N LEU A 363 -11.53 -2.40 15.89
CA LEU A 363 -12.43 -1.47 15.22
C LEU A 363 -11.67 -0.18 14.97
N GLY A 364 -11.87 0.47 13.84
CA GLY A 364 -11.24 1.76 13.61
C GLY A 364 -11.83 2.53 12.46
N VAL A 365 -11.41 3.80 12.35
CA VAL A 365 -11.80 4.69 11.26
C VAL A 365 -10.56 5.43 10.79
N LEU A 366 -10.23 5.23 9.52
CA LEU A 366 -9.18 5.98 8.82
C LEU A 366 -9.82 7.14 8.06
N SER A 367 -9.44 8.38 8.37
CA SER A 367 -10.00 9.58 7.76
C SER A 367 -8.96 10.32 6.93
N SER A 368 -9.29 10.64 5.68
CA SER A 368 -8.44 11.41 4.76
C SER A 368 -9.01 12.80 4.55
N TRP A 369 -8.51 13.79 5.30
CA TRP A 369 -9.05 15.16 5.28
C TRP A 369 -8.58 15.96 4.08
N SER A 370 -7.32 15.75 3.67
CA SER A 370 -6.70 16.33 2.48
C SER A 370 -5.54 15.45 2.04
N ALA A 371 -4.82 15.85 0.98
CA ALA A 371 -3.57 15.20 0.57
C ALA A 371 -2.48 15.24 1.67
N HIS A 372 -2.60 16.16 2.63
CA HIS A 372 -1.59 16.40 3.67
C HIS A 372 -2.04 15.95 5.07
N GLN A 373 -3.33 15.66 5.27
CA GLN A 373 -3.88 15.38 6.60
C GLN A 373 -4.64 14.06 6.65
N ARG A 374 -4.24 13.20 7.59
CA ARG A 374 -4.91 11.92 7.84
C ARG A 374 -5.03 11.67 9.34
N SER A 375 -6.13 11.05 9.74
CA SER A 375 -6.33 10.60 11.12
C SER A 375 -6.69 9.12 11.16
N LEU A 376 -6.25 8.44 12.21
CA LEU A 376 -6.65 7.07 12.53
C LEU A 376 -7.17 7.06 13.97
N LEU A 377 -8.42 6.64 14.14
CA LEU A 377 -8.97 6.24 15.43
C LEU A 377 -9.08 4.71 15.42
N GLN A 378 -8.64 4.05 16.49
CA GLN A 378 -8.72 2.60 16.61
C GLN A 378 -8.98 2.18 18.05
N VAL A 379 -9.80 1.16 18.22
CA VAL A 379 -10.04 0.45 19.47
C VAL A 379 -9.72 -1.02 19.24
N THR A 380 -8.89 -1.57 20.12
CA THR A 380 -8.50 -2.97 20.15
C THR A 380 -9.00 -3.57 21.45
N HIS A 381 -9.66 -4.71 21.37
CA HIS A 381 -10.08 -5.49 22.52
C HIS A 381 -9.50 -6.90 22.42
N VAL A 382 -8.88 -7.39 23.49
CA VAL A 382 -8.34 -8.75 23.60
C VAL A 382 -8.99 -9.42 24.81
N ASP A 383 -9.48 -10.64 24.67
CA ASP A 383 -9.96 -11.46 25.78
C ASP A 383 -9.24 -12.81 25.78
N ALA A 384 -8.40 -13.03 26.80
CA ALA A 384 -7.68 -14.29 27.00
C ALA A 384 -8.51 -15.38 27.72
N PHE A 385 -9.81 -15.13 27.96
CA PHE A 385 -10.74 -16.01 28.68
C PHE A 385 -10.25 -16.43 30.07
N LYS A 386 -9.57 -15.52 30.78
CA LYS A 386 -9.05 -15.71 32.14
C LYS A 386 -9.65 -14.73 33.16
N GLY A 387 -10.90 -14.30 32.92
CA GLY A 387 -11.56 -13.28 33.73
C GLY A 387 -11.05 -11.87 33.42
N GLU A 388 -11.28 -10.92 34.32
CA GLU A 388 -10.92 -9.50 34.14
C GLU A 388 -9.44 -9.30 33.83
N ALA A 389 -8.54 -10.04 34.49
CA ALA A 389 -7.10 -9.94 34.26
C ALA A 389 -6.65 -10.38 32.85
N GLY A 390 -7.48 -11.14 32.13
CA GLY A 390 -7.24 -11.58 30.75
C GLY A 390 -7.85 -10.66 29.70
N ARG A 391 -8.66 -9.69 30.10
CA ARG A 391 -9.29 -8.72 29.19
C ARG A 391 -8.45 -7.46 29.14
N ARG A 392 -8.27 -6.93 27.94
CA ARG A 392 -7.64 -5.62 27.75
C ARG A 392 -8.31 -4.86 26.63
N THR A 393 -8.64 -3.60 26.90
CA THR A 393 -9.10 -2.66 25.87
C THR A 393 -8.06 -1.57 25.72
N ARG A 394 -7.65 -1.31 24.48
CA ARG A 394 -6.75 -0.22 24.13
C ARG A 394 -7.38 0.63 23.07
N TRP A 395 -7.32 1.93 23.21
CA TRP A 395 -7.74 2.87 22.19
C TRP A 395 -6.58 3.76 21.80
N GLN A 396 -6.55 4.17 20.54
CA GLN A 396 -5.57 5.11 20.03
C GLN A 396 -6.21 6.06 19.02
N PHE A 397 -5.79 7.31 19.09
CA PHE A 397 -6.02 8.31 18.07
C PHE A 397 -4.68 8.84 17.59
N GLN A 398 -4.48 8.88 16.28
CA GLN A 398 -3.29 9.46 15.67
C GLN A 398 -3.71 10.44 14.58
N HIS A 399 -3.04 11.58 14.52
CA HIS A 399 -3.21 12.56 13.46
C HIS A 399 -1.85 12.90 12.86
N ARG A 400 -1.79 12.91 11.53
CA ARG A 400 -0.62 13.29 10.76
C ARG A 400 -0.91 14.53 9.92
N LEU A 401 -0.02 15.51 10.00
CA LEU A 401 0.05 16.68 9.13
C LEU A 401 1.37 16.67 8.35
N ALA A 402 1.31 16.38 7.06
CA ALA A 402 2.45 16.47 6.17
C ALA A 402 2.82 17.94 5.90
N LEU A 403 4.07 18.30 6.22
CA LEU A 403 4.63 19.62 5.91
C LEU A 403 5.36 19.64 4.55
N GLY A 404 5.66 18.46 4.02
CA GLY A 404 6.24 18.26 2.70
C GLY A 404 6.43 16.78 2.40
N LYS A 405 7.26 16.47 1.39
CA LYS A 405 7.57 15.08 1.00
C LYS A 405 8.35 14.33 2.08
N ALA A 406 9.23 15.04 2.80
CA ALA A 406 10.19 14.45 3.73
C ALA A 406 9.96 14.82 5.21
N LEU A 407 8.90 15.58 5.53
CA LEU A 407 8.64 16.08 6.87
C LEU A 407 7.16 16.01 7.22
N ASP A 408 6.82 15.49 8.40
CA ASP A 408 5.48 15.60 8.97
C ASP A 408 5.49 15.89 10.48
N LEU A 409 4.36 16.40 10.97
CA LEU A 409 4.03 16.47 12.38
C LEU A 409 3.01 15.38 12.71
N ARG A 410 3.17 14.75 13.87
CA ARG A 410 2.29 13.70 14.35
C ARG A 410 1.89 13.95 15.80
N ALA A 411 0.58 13.91 16.03
CA ALA A 411 -0.01 13.92 17.36
C ALA A 411 -0.65 12.56 17.62
N GLY A 412 -0.51 12.05 18.84
CA GLY A 412 -1.06 10.78 19.26
C GLY A 412 -1.68 10.87 20.65
N LEU A 413 -2.81 10.20 20.82
CA LEU A 413 -3.43 9.89 22.11
C LEU A 413 -3.61 8.38 22.16
N GLU A 414 -3.28 7.78 23.29
CA GLU A 414 -3.38 6.35 23.48
C GLU A 414 -3.81 6.09 24.91
N GLY A 415 -4.66 5.08 25.13
CA GLY A 415 -5.06 4.69 26.46
C GLY A 415 -5.38 3.20 26.52
N ASP A 416 -5.16 2.60 27.67
CA ASP A 416 -5.67 1.29 28.02
C ASP A 416 -6.51 1.39 29.31
N ASP A 417 -6.79 0.26 29.94
CA ASP A 417 -7.67 0.22 31.13
C ASP A 417 -7.03 0.92 32.35
N GLU A 418 -5.72 1.20 32.32
CA GLU A 418 -4.96 1.65 33.50
C GLU A 418 -4.28 3.01 33.28
N ALA A 419 -3.85 3.34 32.05
CA ALA A 419 -3.09 4.56 31.79
C ALA A 419 -3.40 5.22 30.44
N HIS A 420 -3.06 6.49 30.33
CA HIS A 420 -3.19 7.34 29.16
C HIS A 420 -1.83 7.93 28.75
N GLU A 421 -1.64 8.11 27.45
CA GLU A 421 -0.43 8.68 26.89
C GLU A 421 -0.77 9.70 25.80
N VAL A 422 -0.17 10.88 25.90
CA VAL A 422 -0.20 11.92 24.87
C VAL A 422 1.17 12.01 24.23
N SER A 423 1.21 12.17 22.92
CA SER A 423 2.45 12.34 22.17
C SER A 423 2.33 13.44 21.12
N LEU A 424 3.40 14.20 20.95
CA LEU A 424 3.56 15.17 19.86
C LEU A 424 4.99 15.09 19.33
N GLY A 425 5.13 14.90 18.02
CA GLY A 425 6.44 14.75 17.41
C GLY A 425 6.52 15.18 15.97
N VAL A 426 7.76 15.16 15.47
CA VAL A 426 8.13 15.45 14.10
C VAL A 426 8.83 14.22 13.51
N SER A 427 8.55 13.95 12.24
CA SER A 427 9.18 12.85 11.52
C SER A 427 9.88 13.33 10.26
N TRP A 428 11.08 12.79 10.02
CA TRP A 428 11.88 12.98 8.82
C TRP A 428 11.92 11.68 8.01
N TYR A 429 11.69 11.78 6.71
CA TYR A 429 11.72 10.65 5.78
C TYR A 429 12.95 10.72 4.88
N TYR A 430 13.56 9.56 4.59
CA TYR A 430 14.76 9.43 3.76
C TYR A 430 14.80 8.14 2.94
#